data_AF-A0A8J9SDY9-F1
#
_entry.id   AF-A0A8J9SDY9-F1
#
_cell.length_a   1.000
_cell.length_b   1.000
_cell.length_c   1.000
_cell.angle_alpha   90.00
_cell.angle_beta   90.00
_cell.angle_gamma   90.00
#
_symmetry.space_group_name_H-M   'P 1'
#
loop_
_entity.id
_entity.type
_entity.pdbx_description
1 polymer ?
#
loop_
_entity_poly.entity_id
_entity_poly.type
_entity_poly.pdbx_seq_one_letter_code
_entity_poly.pdbx_strand_id
1 'polypeptide(L)'
;MKAEPLSVCVVLLFLTVNPMVFTLAFPHSCRPATWTKSVWNVLRPQFLGVERRSCRWMSQKDNASPSTGPDMDGAQIEEREQLPTSPLSSTSSKRKRPIEYPPPPAPSEFPDWAYEARDFFRFEILHESSKSGARVGRIHTPHGTIDTPGFVAVATNAALKGVDFRDADNAGQQLIFSNTYHLLLHPGPDIIEQAGGIHKYTRRNGPFITDSGGFQVFSLAYGSVYEELSSKGELKRASVKKDRDGSRADVMGKDAVKVTEDGAIFRSYRDGTKFLLTPETTVQAQKKIGADIIIPLDELPGYYTDRQRLVESVARTHRWEARSLREHLKDTKEQAMYCVVHGGVDYELRKQSVDYLTSLPFDGYGIGGSLGDGREELKDLLTWLMPMFEEGDRKFKPRHLLGIADEESIRNAVPLGIDTLDSCYPTRLGRHGTVLTRGGTIRLQSGKHAQSFGVPIDSECQCSTCQHYDRAYLWHLFKASEPIAISLASIHNIQYMSDLMAQIREDIMNDLI
;
A
#
# COMPACT_ATOMS: atom_id res chain seq x y z
N MET A 1 45.52 59.23 17.62
CA MET A 1 45.27 58.80 16.23
C MET A 1 44.07 57.87 16.22
N LYS A 2 43.04 58.24 15.44
CA LYS A 2 41.93 57.44 14.88
C LYS A 2 41.00 56.67 15.83
N ALA A 3 39.90 57.38 16.14
CA ALA A 3 38.47 57.07 15.98
C ALA A 3 37.85 55.85 16.69
N GLU A 4 36.84 56.19 17.48
CA GLU A 4 36.00 55.39 18.38
C GLU A 4 34.53 55.36 17.83
N PRO A 5 33.48 54.86 18.52
CA PRO A 5 32.67 53.68 18.15
C PRO A 5 31.16 54.00 17.94
N LEU A 6 30.28 52.96 17.90
CA LEU A 6 28.82 52.89 18.26
C LEU A 6 28.06 51.94 17.28
N SER A 7 27.47 50.82 17.71
CA SER A 7 26.21 50.58 18.47
C SER A 7 24.91 50.66 17.63
N VAL A 8 24.29 49.47 17.47
CA VAL A 8 22.85 49.09 17.46
C VAL A 8 21.81 50.03 16.82
N CYS A 9 20.99 49.49 15.90
CA CYS A 9 19.57 49.84 15.84
C CYS A 9 18.69 48.78 15.16
N VAL A 10 17.74 48.24 15.92
CA VAL A 10 16.54 47.52 15.47
C VAL A 10 15.54 48.57 14.95
N VAL A 11 14.90 48.31 13.80
CA VAL A 11 13.71 49.06 13.36
C VAL A 11 12.67 48.08 12.81
N LEU A 12 11.57 47.95 13.56
CA LEU A 12 10.26 47.54 13.08
C LEU A 12 9.70 48.64 12.17
N LEU A 13 9.03 48.27 11.08
CA LEU A 13 8.04 49.14 10.46
C LEU A 13 6.76 48.35 10.11
N PHE A 14 5.69 48.69 10.82
CA PHE A 14 4.30 48.51 10.39
C PHE A 14 3.97 49.57 9.33
N LEU A 15 3.20 49.22 8.31
CA LEU A 15 2.33 50.17 7.60
C LEU A 15 1.05 49.47 7.10
N THR A 16 -0.05 50.16 7.38
CA THR A 16 -1.47 49.82 7.24
C THR A 16 -2.10 50.47 6.00
N VAL A 17 -3.04 49.75 5.35
CA VAL A 17 -4.33 50.22 4.75
C VAL A 17 -4.32 51.02 3.41
N ASN A 18 -4.64 50.29 2.32
CA ASN A 18 -5.74 50.50 1.33
C ASN A 18 -5.65 51.60 0.23
N PRO A 19 -6.55 51.63 -0.80
CA PRO A 19 -6.20 51.34 -2.20
C PRO A 19 -6.40 52.53 -3.15
N MET A 20 -5.67 52.58 -4.27
CA MET A 20 -6.04 53.48 -5.38
C MET A 20 -6.03 52.77 -6.73
N VAL A 21 -7.19 52.89 -7.36
CA VAL A 21 -7.54 52.58 -8.73
C VAL A 21 -6.67 53.39 -9.69
N PHE A 22 -6.07 52.74 -10.67
CA PHE A 22 -5.71 53.37 -11.94
C PHE A 22 -6.14 52.48 -13.09
N THR A 23 -7.19 52.93 -13.77
CA THR A 23 -7.55 52.52 -15.13
C THR A 23 -6.79 53.42 -16.08
N LEU A 24 -6.07 52.88 -17.07
CA LEU A 24 -5.95 53.48 -18.42
C LEU A 24 -5.24 52.55 -19.42
N ALA A 25 -6.05 52.21 -20.43
CA ALA A 25 -5.83 51.97 -21.86
C ALA A 25 -4.42 51.66 -22.45
N PHE A 26 -4.45 50.67 -23.35
CA PHE A 26 -3.42 50.21 -24.30
C PHE A 26 -2.88 51.28 -25.26
N PRO A 27 -1.71 51.03 -25.86
CA PRO A 27 -1.71 50.87 -27.32
C PRO A 27 -1.01 49.60 -27.82
N HIS A 28 -1.58 49.05 -28.90
CA HIS A 28 -1.01 48.03 -29.75
C HIS A 28 0.29 48.50 -30.42
N SER A 29 1.36 47.72 -30.30
CA SER A 29 2.23 47.28 -31.42
C SER A 29 3.44 46.50 -30.89
N CYS A 30 3.96 45.60 -31.73
CA CYS A 30 5.17 44.77 -31.56
C CYS A 30 5.02 43.40 -30.84
N ARG A 31 5.01 42.35 -31.66
CA ARG A 31 5.62 41.04 -31.40
C ARG A 31 6.64 40.78 -32.53
N PRO A 32 7.59 39.81 -32.42
CA PRO A 32 8.17 39.21 -31.22
C PRO A 32 9.72 39.21 -31.26
N ALA A 33 10.38 39.51 -30.14
CA ALA A 33 11.81 39.22 -29.98
C ALA A 33 11.98 37.99 -29.10
N THR A 34 12.60 36.98 -29.69
CA THR A 34 13.08 35.74 -29.11
C THR A 34 13.88 35.98 -27.82
N TRP A 35 13.39 35.45 -26.70
CA TRP A 35 14.21 35.21 -25.52
C TRP A 35 14.36 33.72 -25.26
N THR A 36 15.59 33.39 -24.91
CA THR A 36 16.27 32.11 -24.94
C THR A 36 15.73 31.08 -23.96
N LYS A 37 15.61 29.83 -24.45
CA LYS A 37 15.43 28.60 -23.66
C LYS A 37 16.70 28.33 -22.82
N SER A 38 16.87 28.98 -21.67
CA SER A 38 18.05 28.70 -20.82
C SER A 38 17.85 28.82 -19.32
N VAL A 39 16.64 29.13 -18.82
CA VAL A 39 16.37 29.22 -17.36
C VAL A 39 15.14 28.38 -16.93
N TRP A 40 14.46 27.73 -17.88
CA TRP A 40 13.23 26.96 -17.63
C TRP A 40 13.42 25.43 -17.46
N ASN A 41 14.67 24.94 -17.49
CA ASN A 41 14.98 23.50 -17.47
C ASN A 41 15.61 22.98 -16.17
N VAL A 42 15.64 23.75 -15.07
CA VAL A 42 16.27 23.33 -13.81
C VAL A 42 15.27 22.93 -12.71
N LEU A 43 13.95 23.09 -12.90
CA LEU A 43 12.94 22.80 -11.85
C LEU A 43 11.73 21.97 -12.33
N ARG A 44 11.92 21.03 -13.27
CA ARG A 44 10.78 20.32 -13.89
C ARG A 44 11.01 18.84 -14.20
N PRO A 45 11.44 18.02 -13.21
CA PRO A 45 10.81 16.70 -13.11
C PRO A 45 10.62 16.28 -11.66
N GLN A 46 9.41 16.46 -11.12
CA GLN A 46 8.91 15.61 -10.02
C GLN A 46 7.39 15.59 -9.85
N PHE A 47 6.65 16.48 -10.52
CA PHE A 47 5.19 16.49 -10.41
C PHE A 47 4.59 16.82 -11.77
N LEU A 48 3.54 16.08 -12.16
CA LEU A 48 2.69 16.24 -13.37
C LEU A 48 3.09 15.40 -14.60
N GLY A 49 2.53 14.18 -14.67
CA GLY A 49 2.36 13.44 -15.92
C GLY A 49 0.88 13.27 -16.25
N VAL A 50 0.29 14.18 -17.04
CA VAL A 50 -0.96 13.93 -17.78
C VAL A 50 -0.88 14.69 -19.11
N GLU A 51 -0.74 13.97 -20.21
CA GLU A 51 -0.91 14.49 -21.56
C GLU A 51 -2.30 14.10 -22.07
N ARG A 52 -3.06 15.10 -22.53
CA ARG A 52 -4.42 14.95 -23.07
C ARG A 52 -4.37 14.20 -24.40
N ARG A 53 -5.17 13.14 -24.57
CA ARG A 53 -5.49 12.58 -25.90
C ARG A 53 -6.91 12.96 -26.30
N SER A 54 -7.01 13.68 -27.42
CA SER A 54 -8.24 14.00 -28.13
C SER A 54 -8.76 12.77 -28.87
N CYS A 55 -10.06 12.50 -28.74
CA CYS A 55 -10.81 11.56 -29.56
C CYS A 55 -10.68 11.90 -31.06
N ARG A 56 -10.43 10.89 -31.89
CA ARG A 56 -10.78 10.91 -33.31
C ARG A 56 -11.43 9.60 -33.69
N TRP A 57 -12.70 9.71 -34.05
CA TRP A 57 -13.51 8.70 -34.71
C TRP A 57 -12.96 8.44 -36.12
N MET A 58 -12.88 7.16 -36.53
CA MET A 58 -12.93 6.75 -37.94
C MET A 58 -13.65 5.40 -38.03
N SER A 59 -14.69 5.37 -38.87
CA SER A 59 -15.51 4.21 -39.22
C SER A 59 -15.11 3.65 -40.58
N GLN A 60 -15.46 2.38 -40.84
CA GLN A 60 -15.68 1.64 -42.12
C GLN A 60 -14.89 0.32 -42.10
N LYS A 61 -15.55 -0.84 -41.96
CA LYS A 61 -16.40 -1.62 -42.91
C LYS A 61 -15.58 -2.53 -43.84
N ASP A 62 -15.73 -3.83 -43.58
CA ASP A 62 -16.01 -4.97 -44.48
C ASP A 62 -15.28 -5.08 -45.83
N ASN A 63 -14.63 -6.23 -46.06
CA ASN A 63 -14.96 -7.10 -47.20
C ASN A 63 -14.36 -8.51 -47.13
N ALA A 64 -15.05 -9.40 -47.84
CA ALA A 64 -15.04 -10.86 -47.78
C ALA A 64 -13.91 -11.59 -48.54
N SER A 65 -13.77 -12.87 -48.19
CA SER A 65 -13.04 -14.02 -48.77
C SER A 65 -13.65 -14.52 -50.12
N PRO A 66 -13.35 -15.74 -50.68
CA PRO A 66 -12.20 -16.68 -50.67
C PRO A 66 -11.80 -17.21 -52.09
N SER A 67 -10.74 -18.05 -52.20
CA SER A 67 -10.56 -19.02 -53.32
C SER A 67 -9.49 -20.09 -52.97
N THR A 68 -9.88 -21.33 -52.64
CA THR A 68 -9.83 -22.58 -53.45
C THR A 68 -8.43 -23.12 -53.84
N GLY A 69 -8.12 -24.34 -53.37
CA GLY A 69 -6.99 -25.19 -53.82
C GLY A 69 -7.23 -25.82 -55.21
N PRO A 70 -6.32 -26.70 -55.69
CA PRO A 70 -6.44 -28.13 -55.35
C PRO A 70 -5.11 -28.93 -55.21
N ASP A 71 -5.28 -30.19 -54.81
CA ASP A 71 -4.35 -31.30 -54.57
C ASP A 71 -3.45 -31.73 -55.75
N MET A 72 -2.41 -32.56 -55.47
CA MET A 72 -2.17 -33.89 -56.08
C MET A 72 -0.82 -34.51 -55.64
N ASP A 73 -0.91 -35.68 -54.99
CA ASP A 73 -0.10 -36.92 -55.04
C ASP A 73 1.44 -36.95 -55.25
N GLY A 74 2.11 -37.56 -54.27
CA GLY A 74 2.77 -38.88 -54.40
C GLY A 74 4.02 -39.04 -55.27
N ALA A 75 5.19 -39.17 -54.63
CA ALA A 75 6.31 -39.98 -55.14
C ALA A 75 7.26 -40.41 -54.02
N GLN A 76 7.47 -41.72 -53.89
CA GLN A 76 8.54 -42.36 -53.11
C GLN A 76 9.89 -42.16 -53.81
N ILE A 77 10.95 -41.88 -53.05
CA ILE A 77 12.35 -42.11 -53.49
C ILE A 77 13.14 -42.70 -52.31
N GLU A 78 13.83 -43.78 -52.66
CA GLU A 78 14.66 -44.68 -51.84
C GLU A 78 15.93 -44.04 -51.26
N GLU A 79 16.49 -44.81 -50.31
CA GLU A 79 17.66 -44.61 -49.48
C GLU A 79 18.93 -44.11 -50.20
N ARG A 80 19.65 -43.20 -49.52
CA ARG A 80 21.10 -43.03 -49.69
C ARG A 80 21.79 -42.96 -48.34
N GLU A 81 22.94 -43.62 -48.32
CA GLU A 81 23.71 -44.12 -47.19
C GLU A 81 24.20 -43.07 -46.18
N GLN A 82 24.38 -43.58 -44.97
CA GLN A 82 24.81 -42.91 -43.74
C GLN A 82 26.25 -42.41 -43.80
N LEU A 83 26.47 -41.17 -43.35
CA LEU A 83 27.77 -40.67 -42.90
C LEU A 83 27.91 -40.89 -41.39
N PRO A 84 29.11 -41.21 -40.87
CA PRO A 84 29.29 -41.74 -39.52
C PRO A 84 29.01 -40.69 -38.44
N THR A 85 28.07 -41.01 -37.55
CA THR A 85 27.80 -40.26 -36.33
C THR A 85 28.88 -40.53 -35.29
N SER A 86 29.60 -39.48 -34.91
CA SER A 86 30.45 -39.48 -33.71
C SER A 86 29.55 -39.51 -32.46
N PRO A 87 29.94 -40.21 -31.38
CA PRO A 87 29.11 -40.32 -30.20
C PRO A 87 29.04 -38.96 -29.49
N LEU A 88 27.89 -38.32 -29.58
CA LEU A 88 27.51 -37.22 -28.70
C LEU A 88 27.50 -37.76 -27.27
N SER A 89 28.52 -37.39 -26.50
CA SER A 89 28.55 -37.61 -25.06
C SER A 89 27.33 -36.93 -24.45
N SER A 90 26.35 -37.71 -24.03
CA SER A 90 25.22 -37.23 -23.25
C SER A 90 25.73 -36.79 -21.88
N THR A 91 26.05 -35.51 -21.76
CA THR A 91 26.13 -34.88 -20.45
C THR A 91 24.72 -34.86 -19.90
N SER A 92 24.38 -35.88 -19.11
CA SER A 92 23.15 -35.89 -18.34
C SER A 92 23.20 -34.69 -17.40
N SER A 93 22.46 -33.64 -17.76
CA SER A 93 22.09 -32.58 -16.84
C SER A 93 21.38 -33.26 -15.67
N LYS A 94 22.12 -33.54 -14.60
CA LYS A 94 21.56 -33.99 -13.32
C LYS A 94 20.51 -32.96 -12.91
N ARG A 95 19.24 -33.25 -13.17
CA ARG A 95 18.12 -32.52 -12.56
C ARG A 95 18.38 -32.56 -11.05
N LYS A 96 18.72 -31.41 -10.45
CA LYS A 96 18.86 -31.29 -9.00
C LYS A 96 17.54 -31.82 -8.41
N ARG A 97 17.62 -32.80 -7.51
CA ARG A 97 16.43 -33.26 -6.78
C ARG A 97 15.81 -32.03 -6.10
N PRO A 98 14.47 -31.89 -6.09
CA PRO A 98 13.81 -30.84 -5.32
C PRO A 98 14.33 -30.89 -3.87
N ILE A 99 14.72 -29.75 -3.33
CA ILE A 99 15.08 -29.65 -1.92
C ILE A 99 13.77 -29.75 -1.14
N GLU A 100 13.62 -30.81 -0.37
CA GLU A 100 12.47 -31.02 0.51
C GLU A 100 12.73 -30.26 1.82
N TYR A 101 11.87 -29.29 2.12
CA TYR A 101 11.95 -28.51 3.36
C TYR A 101 11.15 -29.21 4.45
N PRO A 102 11.57 -29.11 5.73
CA PRO A 102 10.79 -29.66 6.83
C PRO A 102 9.39 -29.04 6.87
N PRO A 103 8.38 -29.75 7.41
CA PRO A 103 7.08 -29.15 7.65
C PRO A 103 7.21 -27.96 8.61
N PRO A 104 6.26 -27.02 8.57
CA PRO A 104 6.27 -25.91 9.51
C PRO A 104 6.03 -26.44 10.95
N PRO A 105 6.61 -25.79 11.97
CA PRO A 105 6.54 -26.24 13.37
C PRO A 105 5.14 -26.52 13.88
N ALA A 106 4.98 -27.59 14.67
CA ALA A 106 3.71 -27.86 15.32
C ALA A 106 3.41 -26.85 16.46
N PRO A 107 2.13 -26.62 16.82
CA PRO A 107 1.74 -25.81 17.97
C PRO A 107 2.46 -26.18 19.28
N SER A 108 2.67 -27.47 19.52
CA SER A 108 3.36 -27.99 20.71
C SER A 108 4.85 -27.62 20.80
N GLU A 109 5.44 -27.08 19.73
CA GLU A 109 6.83 -26.57 19.72
C GLU A 109 6.93 -25.11 20.20
N PHE A 110 5.81 -24.44 20.45
CA PHE A 110 5.76 -23.11 21.06
C PHE A 110 5.48 -23.24 22.55
N PRO A 111 6.03 -22.36 23.39
CA PRO A 111 5.87 -22.50 24.83
C PRO A 111 4.44 -22.18 25.26
N ASP A 112 3.90 -22.90 26.25
CA ASP A 112 2.50 -22.79 26.69
C ASP A 112 2.13 -21.35 27.08
N TRP A 113 3.02 -20.62 27.77
CA TRP A 113 2.82 -19.21 28.15
C TRP A 113 2.61 -18.28 26.95
N ALA A 114 2.98 -18.69 25.73
CA ALA A 114 2.74 -17.88 24.55
C ALA A 114 1.25 -17.84 24.14
N TYR A 115 0.47 -18.86 24.53
CA TYR A 115 -0.96 -18.94 24.24
C TYR A 115 -1.82 -18.19 25.26
N GLU A 116 -1.23 -17.74 26.36
CA GLU A 116 -1.92 -16.95 27.39
C GLU A 116 -2.10 -15.49 26.96
N ALA A 117 -3.10 -14.83 27.53
CA ALA A 117 -3.37 -13.41 27.25
C ALA A 117 -2.19 -12.52 27.63
N ARG A 118 -1.98 -11.44 26.86
CA ARG A 118 -0.92 -10.44 27.11
C ARG A 118 -1.47 -9.26 27.90
N ASP A 119 -0.70 -8.75 28.85
CA ASP A 119 -1.07 -7.55 29.59
C ASP A 119 -1.04 -6.28 28.71
N PHE A 120 -0.15 -6.25 27.72
CA PHE A 120 0.09 -5.10 26.86
C PHE A 120 -0.83 -5.05 25.63
N PHE A 121 -1.52 -6.14 25.29
CA PHE A 121 -2.36 -6.25 24.10
C PHE A 121 -3.62 -7.06 24.36
N ARG A 122 -4.78 -6.48 24.06
CA ARG A 122 -6.08 -7.15 24.21
C ARG A 122 -7.07 -6.68 23.16
N PHE A 123 -7.82 -7.62 22.58
CA PHE A 123 -9.02 -7.30 21.80
C PHE A 123 -10.28 -7.56 22.64
N GLU A 124 -11.13 -6.54 22.74
CA GLU A 124 -12.39 -6.57 23.47
C GLU A 124 -13.54 -6.39 22.48
N ILE A 125 -14.46 -7.35 22.44
CA ILE A 125 -15.68 -7.23 21.63
C ILE A 125 -16.75 -6.56 22.50
N LEU A 126 -17.29 -5.44 22.02
CA LEU A 126 -18.31 -4.65 22.70
C LEU A 126 -19.72 -5.00 22.22
N HIS A 127 -19.88 -5.29 20.93
CA HIS A 127 -21.15 -5.70 20.32
C HIS A 127 -20.89 -6.59 19.11
N GLU A 128 -21.77 -7.56 18.90
CA GLU A 128 -21.82 -8.40 17.71
C GLU A 128 -23.18 -8.18 17.05
N SER A 129 -23.17 -7.90 15.74
CA SER A 129 -24.41 -7.70 15.01
C SER A 129 -25.28 -8.96 15.04
N SER A 130 -26.58 -8.78 15.22
CA SER A 130 -27.56 -9.86 15.05
C SER A 130 -27.88 -10.19 13.58
N LYS A 131 -27.40 -9.38 12.62
CA LYS A 131 -27.71 -9.51 11.18
C LYS A 131 -26.56 -9.99 10.32
N SER A 132 -25.32 -9.85 10.78
CA SER A 132 -24.13 -10.21 10.01
C SER A 132 -22.98 -10.67 10.92
N GLY A 133 -21.79 -10.88 10.35
CA GLY A 133 -20.57 -11.17 11.11
C GLY A 133 -19.88 -9.91 11.67
N ALA A 134 -20.48 -8.73 11.49
CA ALA A 134 -19.91 -7.48 11.97
C ALA A 134 -19.81 -7.42 13.49
N ARG A 135 -18.77 -6.74 13.98
CA ARG A 135 -18.56 -6.52 15.40
C ARG A 135 -17.95 -5.17 15.68
N VAL A 136 -18.36 -4.59 16.80
CA VAL A 136 -17.73 -3.41 17.38
C VAL A 136 -16.85 -3.85 18.52
N GLY A 137 -15.60 -3.38 18.53
CA GLY A 137 -14.63 -3.77 19.53
C GLY A 137 -13.59 -2.69 19.79
N ARG A 138 -12.62 -3.04 20.64
CA ARG A 138 -11.48 -2.22 21.01
C ARG A 138 -10.22 -3.05 21.04
N ILE A 139 -9.20 -2.60 20.31
CA ILE A 139 -7.84 -3.13 20.42
C ILE A 139 -7.09 -2.22 21.38
N HIS A 140 -6.69 -2.75 22.53
CA HIS A 140 -5.88 -2.08 23.53
C HIS A 140 -4.41 -2.37 23.22
N THR A 141 -3.59 -1.32 23.14
CA THR A 141 -2.15 -1.38 22.87
C THR A 141 -1.39 -0.49 23.86
N PRO A 142 -0.06 -0.60 23.99
CA PRO A 142 0.72 0.26 24.89
C PRO A 142 0.56 1.76 24.61
N HIS A 143 0.31 2.15 23.36
CA HIS A 143 0.23 3.55 22.94
C HIS A 143 -1.20 4.05 22.66
N GLY A 144 -2.23 3.29 23.07
CA GLY A 144 -3.63 3.73 23.02
C GLY A 144 -4.60 2.65 22.60
N THR A 145 -5.87 3.03 22.51
CA THR A 145 -6.97 2.15 22.12
C THR A 145 -7.44 2.48 20.70
N ILE A 146 -7.77 1.44 19.94
CA ILE A 146 -8.28 1.54 18.57
C ILE A 146 -9.70 0.98 18.57
N ASP A 147 -10.69 1.78 18.18
CA ASP A 147 -12.07 1.32 18.03
C ASP A 147 -12.24 0.59 16.69
N THR A 148 -12.90 -0.55 16.70
CA THR A 148 -13.13 -1.40 15.51
C THR A 148 -14.62 -1.46 15.15
N PRO A 149 -14.99 -1.58 13.86
CA PRO A 149 -14.14 -1.46 12.68
C PRO A 149 -13.41 -0.10 12.57
N GLY A 150 -12.16 -0.12 12.10
CA GLY A 150 -11.30 1.07 11.99
C GLY A 150 -10.52 1.15 10.67
N PHE A 151 -10.38 2.37 10.14
CA PHE A 151 -9.56 2.66 8.96
C PHE A 151 -8.14 3.07 9.38
N VAL A 152 -7.14 2.51 8.70
CA VAL A 152 -5.72 2.70 9.01
C VAL A 152 -5.02 3.42 7.85
N ALA A 153 -4.62 4.67 8.08
CA ALA A 153 -3.87 5.43 7.08
C ALA A 153 -2.41 4.93 6.94
N VAL A 154 -1.92 4.87 5.70
CA VAL A 154 -0.58 4.36 5.39
C VAL A 154 0.46 5.49 5.31
N ALA A 155 1.37 5.51 6.28
CA ALA A 155 2.53 6.37 6.41
C ALA A 155 3.80 5.66 5.89
N THR A 156 3.97 5.61 4.57
CA THR A 156 5.01 4.81 3.88
C THR A 156 6.44 4.96 4.44
N ASN A 157 6.86 6.16 4.85
CA ASN A 157 8.19 6.40 5.44
C ASN A 157 8.07 6.91 6.89
N ALA A 158 7.16 6.34 7.69
CA ALA A 158 6.73 6.91 8.97
C ALA A 158 6.24 8.37 8.84
N ALA A 159 5.71 8.72 7.67
CA ALA A 159 5.11 10.01 7.36
C ALA A 159 3.93 9.81 6.41
N LEU A 160 2.79 10.41 6.74
CA LEU A 160 1.66 10.53 5.82
C LEU A 160 2.01 11.54 4.74
N LYS A 161 1.69 11.21 3.48
CA LYS A 161 2.04 12.06 2.34
C LYS A 161 1.21 13.34 2.37
N GLY A 162 1.84 14.42 2.85
CA GLY A 162 1.26 15.76 2.90
C GLY A 162 0.41 16.04 4.13
N VAL A 163 0.40 15.17 5.15
CA VAL A 163 -0.42 15.35 6.36
C VAL A 163 0.46 15.16 7.59
N ASP A 164 0.42 16.12 8.51
CA ASP A 164 1.07 16.01 9.82
C ASP A 164 0.28 15.04 10.72
N PHE A 165 0.94 14.30 11.61
CA PHE A 165 0.26 13.34 12.47
C PHE A 165 -0.75 14.00 13.41
N ARG A 166 -0.53 15.25 13.86
CA ARG A 166 -1.51 15.98 14.67
C ARG A 166 -2.81 16.19 13.89
N ASP A 167 -2.71 16.55 12.61
CA ASP A 167 -3.89 16.73 11.76
C ASP A 167 -4.57 15.39 11.46
N ALA A 168 -3.80 14.30 11.30
CA ALA A 168 -4.34 12.96 11.12
C ALA A 168 -5.07 12.44 12.37
N ASP A 169 -4.48 12.65 13.55
CA ASP A 169 -5.06 12.27 14.84
C ASP A 169 -6.32 13.12 15.13
N ASN A 170 -6.28 14.43 14.86
CA ASN A 170 -7.46 15.30 14.90
C ASN A 170 -8.54 14.84 13.90
N ALA A 171 -8.14 14.25 12.78
CA ALA A 171 -9.02 13.64 11.80
C ALA A 171 -9.49 12.22 12.19
N GLY A 172 -9.27 11.79 13.43
CA GLY A 172 -9.77 10.53 13.98
C GLY A 172 -8.91 9.30 13.69
N GLN A 173 -7.68 9.46 13.20
CA GLN A 173 -6.78 8.31 12.99
C GLN A 173 -6.23 7.78 14.31
N GLN A 174 -6.66 6.57 14.68
CA GLN A 174 -6.19 5.89 15.88
C GLN A 174 -4.94 5.05 15.60
N LEU A 175 -4.96 4.23 14.55
CA LEU A 175 -3.82 3.41 14.13
C LEU A 175 -3.20 3.94 12.83
N ILE A 176 -1.87 3.94 12.74
CA ILE A 176 -1.14 4.29 11.52
C ILE A 176 -0.28 3.11 11.05
N PHE A 177 -0.37 2.79 9.76
CA PHE A 177 0.46 1.77 9.14
C PHE A 177 1.76 2.38 8.62
N SER A 178 2.91 1.85 9.03
CA SER A 178 4.23 2.26 8.52
C SER A 178 4.93 1.09 7.84
N ASN A 179 5.67 1.39 6.77
CA ASN A 179 6.27 0.33 5.98
C ASN A 179 7.73 0.06 6.41
N THR A 180 8.02 -1.16 6.86
CA THR A 180 9.33 -1.58 7.33
C THR A 180 10.38 -1.55 6.23
N TYR A 181 10.04 -1.88 4.98
CA TYR A 181 10.99 -1.83 3.86
C TYR A 181 11.61 -0.44 3.70
N HIS A 182 10.78 0.60 3.75
CA HIS A 182 11.29 1.96 3.62
C HIS A 182 12.13 2.39 4.82
N LEU A 183 11.71 2.04 6.04
CA LEU A 183 12.42 2.37 7.27
C LEU A 183 13.73 1.60 7.43
N LEU A 184 13.81 0.37 6.91
CA LEU A 184 15.04 -0.42 6.78
C LEU A 184 16.07 0.28 5.89
N LEU A 185 15.62 0.81 4.75
CA LEU A 185 16.50 1.49 3.80
C LEU A 185 16.91 2.87 4.30
N HIS A 186 16.01 3.57 4.99
CA HIS A 186 16.28 4.88 5.58
C HIS A 186 15.16 5.30 6.56
N PRO A 187 15.50 5.80 7.76
CA PRO A 187 16.85 6.11 8.23
C PRO A 187 17.65 4.88 8.66
N GLY A 188 17.03 3.70 8.68
CA GLY A 188 17.56 2.49 9.29
C GLY A 188 16.99 2.30 10.70
N PRO A 189 16.73 1.05 11.12
CA PRO A 189 16.06 0.75 12.39
C PRO A 189 16.87 1.21 13.61
N ASP A 190 18.21 1.18 13.54
CA ASP A 190 19.09 1.62 14.64
C ASP A 190 18.94 3.11 14.96
N ILE A 191 18.72 3.94 13.93
CA ILE A 191 18.51 5.39 14.13
C ILE A 191 17.17 5.63 14.83
N ILE A 192 16.13 4.86 14.46
CA ILE A 192 14.81 4.95 15.08
C ILE A 192 14.88 4.47 16.53
N GLU A 193 15.57 3.36 16.80
CA GLU A 193 15.76 2.85 18.15
C GLU A 193 16.53 3.85 19.04
N GLN A 194 17.60 4.47 18.52
CA GLN A 194 18.35 5.52 19.23
C GLN A 194 17.51 6.76 19.54
N ALA A 195 16.55 7.10 18.68
CA ALA A 195 15.57 8.16 18.93
C ALA A 195 14.50 7.74 19.97
N GLY A 196 14.52 6.49 20.42
CA GLY A 196 13.60 5.91 21.39
C GLY A 196 12.32 5.32 20.78
N GLY A 197 12.41 4.79 19.55
CA GLY A 197 11.32 4.14 18.83
C GLY A 197 10.52 5.09 17.93
N ILE A 198 9.65 4.52 17.09
CA ILE A 198 8.90 5.24 16.05
C ILE A 198 8.01 6.34 16.63
N HIS A 199 7.44 6.12 17.81
CA HIS A 199 6.59 7.10 18.50
C HIS A 199 7.36 8.38 18.82
N LYS A 200 8.52 8.27 19.50
CA LYS A 200 9.38 9.42 19.82
C LYS A 200 10.00 10.04 18.57
N TYR A 201 10.42 9.21 17.62
CA TYR A 201 11.01 9.64 16.36
C TYR A 201 10.03 10.51 15.53
N THR A 202 8.76 10.12 15.47
CA THR A 202 7.70 10.84 14.74
C THR A 202 6.98 11.89 15.56
N ARG A 203 7.20 11.91 16.89
CA ARG A 203 6.45 12.71 17.88
C ARG A 203 4.95 12.41 17.88
N ARG A 204 4.56 11.19 17.49
CA ARG A 204 3.18 10.71 17.56
C ARG A 204 3.06 9.73 18.73
N ASN A 205 2.09 9.99 19.60
CA ASN A 205 1.85 9.16 20.77
C ASN A 205 0.90 7.99 20.51
N GLY A 206 0.14 8.00 19.40
CA GLY A 206 -0.82 6.95 19.09
C GLY A 206 -0.19 5.68 18.49
N PRO A 207 -0.98 4.59 18.37
CA PRO A 207 -0.48 3.29 17.93
C PRO A 207 0.01 3.22 16.48
N PHE A 208 1.04 2.38 16.24
CA PHE A 208 1.53 2.03 14.91
C PHE A 208 1.41 0.53 14.62
N ILE A 209 1.17 0.19 13.35
CA ILE A 209 1.35 -1.15 12.80
C ILE A 209 2.44 -1.11 11.73
N THR A 210 3.32 -2.12 11.71
CA THR A 210 4.36 -2.24 10.68
C THR A 210 4.29 -3.55 9.93
N ASP A 211 4.37 -3.49 8.60
CA ASP A 211 4.50 -4.69 7.77
C ASP A 211 5.89 -5.34 7.89
N SER A 212 6.07 -6.47 7.23
CA SER A 212 7.36 -7.14 7.14
C SER A 212 8.35 -6.48 6.18
N GLY A 213 7.85 -5.62 5.27
CA GLY A 213 8.58 -5.10 4.13
C GLY A 213 8.70 -6.08 2.95
N GLY A 214 8.28 -7.34 3.11
CA GLY A 214 8.31 -8.36 2.05
C GLY A 214 7.46 -7.96 0.84
N PHE A 215 6.23 -7.50 1.07
CA PHE A 215 5.32 -7.04 0.01
C PHE A 215 5.97 -6.03 -0.94
N GLN A 216 6.66 -5.01 -0.41
CA GLN A 216 7.33 -3.99 -1.22
C GLN A 216 8.44 -4.61 -2.08
N VAL A 217 9.24 -5.50 -1.49
CA VAL A 217 10.28 -6.26 -2.21
C VAL A 217 9.65 -7.01 -3.39
N PHE A 218 8.55 -7.74 -3.19
CA PHE A 218 7.91 -8.51 -4.25
C PHE A 218 7.21 -7.63 -5.29
N SER A 219 6.54 -6.55 -4.88
CA SER A 219 5.88 -5.63 -5.81
C SER A 219 6.85 -4.90 -6.76
N LEU A 220 8.10 -4.64 -6.31
CA LEU A 220 9.14 -4.09 -7.18
C LEU A 220 9.71 -5.14 -8.15
N ALA A 221 9.59 -6.43 -7.82
CA ALA A 221 10.07 -7.54 -8.64
C ALA A 221 9.04 -7.99 -9.69
N TYR A 222 7.77 -8.06 -9.29
CA TYR A 222 6.68 -8.64 -10.09
C TYR A 222 5.71 -7.58 -10.64
N GLY A 223 5.84 -6.31 -10.24
CA GLY A 223 4.80 -5.29 -10.40
C GLY A 223 3.84 -5.32 -9.20
N SER A 224 3.09 -4.24 -8.97
CA SER A 224 2.05 -4.29 -7.93
C SER A 224 0.92 -5.24 -8.38
N VAL A 225 0.32 -5.99 -7.44
CA VAL A 225 -0.85 -6.85 -7.73
C VAL A 225 -1.93 -6.04 -8.46
N TYR A 226 -2.13 -4.78 -8.08
CA TYR A 226 -3.04 -3.86 -8.76
C TYR A 226 -2.71 -3.61 -10.24
N GLU A 227 -1.43 -3.43 -10.58
CA GLU A 227 -0.98 -3.25 -11.97
C GLU A 227 -1.13 -4.56 -12.77
N GLU A 228 -0.89 -5.70 -12.14
CA GLU A 228 -1.09 -7.02 -12.74
C GLU A 228 -2.57 -7.26 -13.09
N LEU A 229 -3.48 -7.01 -12.13
CA LEU A 229 -4.94 -7.05 -12.34
C LEU A 229 -5.39 -6.06 -13.43
N SER A 230 -4.89 -4.83 -13.38
CA SER A 230 -5.19 -3.79 -14.38
C SER A 230 -4.71 -4.15 -15.79
N SER A 231 -3.71 -5.03 -15.89
CA SER A 231 -3.14 -5.50 -17.15
C SER A 231 -3.71 -6.83 -17.66
N LYS A 232 -4.63 -7.48 -16.92
CA LYS A 232 -5.16 -8.83 -17.21
C LYS A 232 -4.07 -9.87 -17.48
N GLY A 233 -2.96 -9.79 -16.76
CA GLY A 233 -1.80 -10.67 -16.96
C GLY A 233 -0.98 -10.35 -18.23
N GLU A 234 -1.39 -9.37 -19.04
CA GLU A 234 -0.60 -8.79 -20.11
C GLU A 234 0.36 -7.71 -19.57
N LEU A 235 1.05 -7.97 -18.45
CA LEU A 235 2.27 -7.22 -18.16
C LEU A 235 3.26 -7.54 -19.29
N LYS A 236 3.15 -6.79 -20.39
CA LYS A 236 4.19 -6.66 -21.40
C LYS A 236 5.42 -6.30 -20.62
N ARG A 237 6.33 -7.28 -20.49
CA ARG A 237 7.73 -7.16 -20.04
C ARG A 237 8.12 -5.70 -20.17
N ALA A 238 8.33 -5.01 -19.05
CA ALA A 238 8.61 -3.57 -19.04
C ALA A 238 9.49 -3.23 -20.24
N SER A 239 8.87 -2.70 -21.29
CA SER A 239 9.58 -2.37 -22.51
C SER A 239 10.31 -1.10 -22.14
N VAL A 240 11.61 -1.27 -21.90
CA VAL A 240 12.58 -0.19 -21.67
C VAL A 240 12.26 0.92 -22.67
N LYS A 241 11.63 2.00 -22.19
CA LYS A 241 11.54 3.22 -22.97
C LYS A 241 12.96 3.74 -23.05
N LYS A 242 13.54 3.64 -24.25
CA LYS A 242 14.83 4.22 -24.59
C LYS A 242 14.65 5.74 -24.54
N ASP A 243 15.11 6.38 -23.47
CA ASP A 243 15.20 7.83 -23.46
C ASP A 243 16.18 8.30 -24.54
N ARG A 244 15.90 9.47 -25.10
CA ARG A 244 16.57 10.03 -26.30
C ARG A 244 17.96 10.63 -26.02
N ASP A 245 18.47 10.43 -24.82
CA ASP A 245 19.79 10.83 -24.39
C ASP A 245 20.42 9.62 -23.68
N GLY A 246 21.55 9.13 -24.18
CA GLY A 246 22.15 7.83 -23.86
C GLY A 246 22.67 7.66 -22.43
N SER A 247 22.06 8.30 -21.43
CA SER A 247 22.31 8.07 -20.01
C SER A 247 21.46 6.89 -19.52
N ARG A 248 22.13 5.84 -19.04
CA ARG A 248 21.50 4.66 -18.45
C ARG A 248 20.71 5.07 -17.21
N ALA A 249 19.39 5.08 -17.30
CA ALA A 249 18.56 4.73 -16.16
C ALA A 249 18.55 3.19 -16.08
N ASP A 250 19.54 2.60 -15.38
CA ASP A 250 19.51 1.20 -14.96
C ASP A 250 18.38 1.03 -13.92
N VAL A 251 17.14 1.10 -14.36
CA VAL A 251 15.97 0.75 -13.54
C VAL A 251 15.88 -0.77 -13.55
N MET A 252 16.49 -1.35 -12.50
CA MET A 252 16.25 -2.69 -11.93
C MET A 252 15.86 -3.77 -12.97
N GLY A 253 16.88 -4.37 -13.59
CA GLY A 253 16.71 -5.55 -14.44
C GLY A 253 16.19 -6.78 -13.68
N LYS A 254 15.82 -7.81 -14.45
CA LYS A 254 15.26 -9.14 -14.08
C LYS A 254 15.80 -9.86 -12.83
N ASP A 255 16.91 -9.43 -12.25
CA ASP A 255 17.61 -10.05 -11.11
C ASP A 255 17.44 -9.26 -9.80
N ALA A 256 16.45 -8.36 -9.72
CA ALA A 256 16.30 -7.44 -8.59
C ALA A 256 15.90 -8.14 -7.28
N VAL A 257 15.18 -9.26 -7.34
CA VAL A 257 14.68 -9.99 -6.17
C VAL A 257 14.81 -11.51 -6.36
N LYS A 258 15.33 -12.19 -5.35
CA LYS A 258 15.41 -13.65 -5.29
C LYS A 258 14.83 -14.14 -3.98
N VAL A 259 13.82 -15.01 -4.07
CA VAL A 259 13.20 -15.67 -2.92
C VAL A 259 13.87 -17.02 -2.70
N THR A 260 14.33 -17.29 -1.47
CA THR A 260 14.85 -18.58 -1.02
C THR A 260 14.12 -19.03 0.23
N GLU A 261 14.41 -20.18 0.80
CA GLU A 261 13.85 -20.56 2.10
C GLU A 261 14.37 -19.68 3.25
N ASP A 262 15.58 -19.14 3.12
CA ASP A 262 16.15 -18.27 4.17
C ASP A 262 15.43 -16.92 4.25
N GLY A 263 14.98 -16.39 3.10
CA GLY A 263 14.36 -15.07 3.02
C GLY A 263 14.30 -14.51 1.59
N ALA A 264 14.05 -13.20 1.49
CA ALA A 264 14.04 -12.45 0.24
C ALA A 264 15.33 -11.62 0.10
N ILE A 265 16.07 -11.88 -0.99
CA ILE A 265 17.25 -11.11 -1.35
C ILE A 265 16.82 -10.02 -2.32
N PHE A 266 17.16 -8.77 -2.07
CA PHE A 266 16.85 -7.66 -2.96
C PHE A 266 17.95 -6.61 -3.02
N ARG A 267 17.84 -5.68 -3.98
CA ARG A 267 18.69 -4.48 -4.03
C ARG A 267 17.87 -3.25 -3.69
N SER A 268 18.43 -2.40 -2.84
CA SER A 268 17.89 -1.09 -2.49
C SER A 268 17.73 -0.24 -3.75
N TYR A 269 16.55 0.36 -3.91
CA TYR A 269 16.29 1.31 -5.01
C TYR A 269 17.03 2.65 -4.83
N ARG A 270 17.61 2.90 -3.64
CA ARG A 270 18.28 4.17 -3.32
C ARG A 270 19.75 4.19 -3.74
N ASP A 271 20.45 3.10 -3.49
CA ASP A 271 21.92 3.02 -3.60
C ASP A 271 22.41 1.68 -4.21
N GLY A 272 21.50 0.75 -4.50
CA GLY A 272 21.84 -0.56 -5.08
C GLY A 272 22.40 -1.58 -4.09
N THR A 273 22.48 -1.23 -2.80
CA THR A 273 22.96 -2.12 -1.72
C THR A 273 22.11 -3.39 -1.67
N LYS A 274 22.76 -4.55 -1.55
CA LYS A 274 22.08 -5.84 -1.53
C LYS A 274 21.70 -6.19 -0.08
N PHE A 275 20.41 -6.43 0.13
CA PHE A 275 19.85 -6.86 1.41
C PHE A 275 19.39 -8.32 1.33
N LEU A 276 19.48 -9.02 2.45
CA LEU A 276 18.79 -10.28 2.69
C LEU A 276 17.80 -10.04 3.82
N LEU A 277 16.51 -10.15 3.51
CA LEU A 277 15.43 -10.03 4.47
C LEU A 277 14.95 -11.42 4.86
N THR A 278 15.33 -11.86 6.05
CA THR A 278 14.89 -13.12 6.67
C THR A 278 13.76 -12.84 7.67
N PRO A 279 12.92 -13.84 7.99
CA PRO A 279 11.97 -13.78 9.10
C PRO A 279 12.55 -13.15 10.38
N GLU A 280 13.73 -13.61 10.80
CA GLU A 280 14.36 -13.16 12.05
C GLU A 280 14.82 -11.70 11.94
N THR A 281 15.51 -11.33 10.86
CA THR A 281 16.01 -9.95 10.67
C THR A 281 14.87 -8.94 10.52
N THR A 282 13.73 -9.35 9.95
CA THR A 282 12.54 -8.50 9.85
C THR A 282 11.98 -8.21 11.24
N VAL A 283 11.80 -9.26 12.05
CA VAL A 283 11.30 -9.09 13.43
C VAL A 283 12.25 -8.21 14.22
N GLN A 284 13.57 -8.44 14.15
CA GLN A 284 14.56 -7.62 14.83
C GLN A 284 14.50 -6.14 14.41
N ALA A 285 14.29 -5.85 13.12
CA ALA A 285 14.11 -4.49 12.65
C ALA A 285 12.81 -3.86 13.19
N GLN A 286 11.71 -4.59 13.18
CA GLN A 286 10.44 -4.15 13.75
C GLN A 286 10.54 -3.94 15.28
N LYS A 287 11.35 -4.73 15.99
CA LYS A 287 11.67 -4.54 17.42
C LYS A 287 12.36 -3.21 17.69
N LYS A 288 13.27 -2.81 16.80
CA LYS A 288 13.98 -1.53 16.88
C LYS A 288 13.10 -0.35 16.50
N ILE A 289 12.23 -0.53 15.50
CA ILE A 289 11.23 0.46 15.12
C ILE A 289 10.25 0.68 16.27
N GLY A 290 9.82 -0.39 16.95
CA GLY A 290 8.99 -0.31 18.16
C GLY A 290 7.55 0.12 17.90
N ALA A 291 6.91 -0.42 16.85
CA ALA A 291 5.48 -0.25 16.59
C ALA A 291 4.64 -1.24 17.43
N ASP A 292 3.42 -0.89 17.83
CA ASP A 292 2.57 -1.72 18.69
C ASP A 292 2.17 -3.06 18.06
N ILE A 293 1.99 -3.11 16.74
CA ILE A 293 1.61 -4.33 16.01
C ILE A 293 2.63 -4.56 14.90
N ILE A 294 3.10 -5.79 14.77
CA ILE A 294 4.06 -6.19 13.73
C ILE A 294 3.55 -7.37 12.91
N ILE A 295 3.84 -7.35 11.62
CA ILE A 295 3.44 -8.41 10.68
C ILE A 295 4.69 -9.20 10.28
N PRO A 296 4.69 -10.55 10.39
CA PRO A 296 5.82 -11.40 10.05
C PRO A 296 6.06 -11.40 8.54
N LEU A 297 7.24 -11.87 8.14
CA LEU A 297 7.58 -12.02 6.73
C LEU A 297 6.74 -13.14 6.10
N ASP A 298 5.98 -12.79 5.08
CA ASP A 298 5.22 -13.69 4.22
C ASP A 298 5.76 -13.64 2.78
N GLU A 299 5.38 -14.61 1.95
CA GLU A 299 5.63 -14.57 0.52
C GLU A 299 4.38 -14.15 -0.26
N LEU A 300 4.53 -13.12 -1.11
CA LEU A 300 3.47 -12.71 -2.01
C LEU A 300 3.78 -13.11 -3.46
N PRO A 301 3.18 -14.20 -3.97
CA PRO A 301 3.21 -14.49 -5.40
C PRO A 301 2.28 -13.52 -6.16
N GLY A 302 2.56 -13.28 -7.43
CA GLY A 302 1.69 -12.49 -8.31
C GLY A 302 0.31 -13.13 -8.48
N TYR A 303 -0.67 -12.35 -8.93
CA TYR A 303 -2.06 -12.80 -9.08
C TYR A 303 -2.20 -14.00 -10.01
N TYR A 304 -1.58 -13.94 -11.20
CA TYR A 304 -1.66 -15.00 -12.21
C TYR A 304 -0.62 -16.12 -12.02
N THR A 305 -0.27 -16.41 -10.77
CA THR A 305 0.67 -17.49 -10.43
C THR A 305 0.03 -18.86 -10.59
N ASP A 306 0.78 -19.84 -11.09
CA ASP A 306 0.29 -21.22 -11.18
C ASP A 306 0.07 -21.83 -9.79
N ARG A 307 -0.90 -22.75 -9.68
CA ARG A 307 -1.28 -23.37 -8.40
C ARG A 307 -0.10 -24.05 -7.69
N GLN A 308 0.83 -24.67 -8.42
CA GLN A 308 1.98 -25.34 -7.79
C GLN A 308 2.89 -24.33 -7.09
N ARG A 309 3.18 -23.20 -7.74
CA ARG A 309 3.97 -22.13 -7.14
C ARG A 309 3.25 -21.47 -5.95
N LEU A 310 1.92 -21.40 -5.99
CA LEU A 310 1.10 -20.93 -4.88
C LEU A 310 1.15 -21.88 -3.68
N VAL A 311 1.09 -23.20 -3.89
CA VAL A 311 1.30 -24.22 -2.84
C VAL A 311 2.67 -24.06 -2.18
N GLU A 312 3.73 -23.92 -2.99
CA GLU A 312 5.09 -23.70 -2.50
C GLU A 312 5.22 -22.40 -1.69
N SER A 313 4.51 -21.35 -2.11
CA SER A 313 4.46 -20.06 -1.44
C SER A 313 3.77 -20.13 -0.08
N VAL A 314 2.59 -20.76 -0.03
CA VAL A 314 1.86 -20.98 1.23
C VAL A 314 2.68 -21.78 2.23
N ALA A 315 3.29 -22.88 1.78
CA ALA A 315 4.14 -23.68 2.63
C ALA A 315 5.35 -22.90 3.16
N ARG A 316 5.94 -22.01 2.34
CA ARG A 316 7.05 -21.14 2.76
C ARG A 316 6.60 -20.07 3.75
N THR A 317 5.49 -19.39 3.48
CA THR A 317 4.87 -18.43 4.39
C THR A 317 4.64 -19.05 5.77
N HIS A 318 4.07 -20.25 5.85
CA HIS A 318 3.86 -20.93 7.14
C HIS A 318 5.16 -21.15 7.93
N ARG A 319 6.24 -21.54 7.25
CA ARG A 319 7.57 -21.71 7.89
C ARG A 319 8.19 -20.37 8.29
N TRP A 320 8.05 -19.35 7.45
CA TRP A 320 8.57 -18.01 7.71
C TRP A 320 7.84 -17.31 8.86
N GLU A 321 6.52 -17.43 8.91
CA GLU A 321 5.72 -16.86 10.00
C GLU A 321 6.01 -17.57 11.33
N ALA A 322 6.15 -18.91 11.32
CA ALA A 322 6.55 -19.64 12.51
C ALA A 322 7.96 -19.25 13.00
N ARG A 323 8.91 -19.04 12.09
CA ARG A 323 10.25 -18.51 12.41
C ARG A 323 10.19 -17.09 12.98
N SER A 324 9.36 -16.23 12.38
CA SER A 324 9.13 -14.86 12.86
C SER A 324 8.55 -14.87 14.26
N LEU A 325 7.55 -15.73 14.52
CA LEU A 325 6.92 -15.86 15.83
C LEU A 325 7.91 -16.37 16.88
N ARG A 326 8.76 -17.35 16.54
CA ARG A 326 9.83 -17.82 17.43
C ARG A 326 10.82 -16.71 17.78
N GLU A 327 11.23 -15.90 16.81
CA GLU A 327 12.09 -14.74 17.07
C GLU A 327 11.40 -13.72 17.96
N HIS A 328 10.12 -13.44 17.69
CA HIS A 328 9.31 -12.50 18.46
C HIS A 328 9.14 -12.93 19.92
N LEU A 329 8.93 -14.21 20.18
CA LEU A 329 8.72 -14.74 21.53
C LEU A 329 10.00 -14.79 22.38
N LYS A 330 11.19 -14.55 21.79
CA LYS A 330 12.43 -14.36 22.58
C LYS A 330 12.37 -13.07 23.40
N ASP A 331 11.78 -12.01 22.83
CA ASP A 331 11.54 -10.73 23.47
C ASP A 331 10.41 -10.00 22.75
N THR A 332 9.23 -9.97 23.36
CA THR A 332 8.05 -9.36 22.73
C THR A 332 8.13 -7.85 22.67
N LYS A 333 8.94 -7.18 23.52
CA LYS A 333 9.01 -5.71 23.63
C LYS A 333 7.65 -5.01 23.62
N GLU A 334 6.62 -5.60 24.23
CA GLU A 334 5.24 -5.09 24.26
C GLU A 334 4.61 -4.88 22.87
N GLN A 335 5.11 -5.57 21.84
CA GLN A 335 4.52 -5.55 20.50
C GLN A 335 3.69 -6.80 20.30
N ALA A 336 2.52 -6.67 19.68
CA ALA A 336 1.70 -7.78 19.22
C ALA A 336 2.16 -8.25 17.83
N MET A 337 1.95 -9.53 17.49
CA MET A 337 2.22 -10.06 16.16
C MET A 337 0.96 -10.64 15.51
N TYR A 338 0.65 -10.18 14.29
CA TYR A 338 -0.46 -10.72 13.50
C TYR A 338 0.06 -11.62 12.40
N CYS A 339 -0.42 -12.87 12.31
CA CYS A 339 -0.08 -13.75 11.18
C CYS A 339 -0.70 -13.23 9.87
N VAL A 340 -0.28 -13.74 8.70
CA VAL A 340 -0.91 -13.41 7.41
C VAL A 340 -1.50 -14.65 6.77
N VAL A 341 -2.83 -14.75 6.82
CA VAL A 341 -3.55 -15.76 6.05
C VAL A 341 -3.51 -15.37 4.58
N HIS A 342 -2.83 -16.18 3.77
CA HIS A 342 -2.80 -16.07 2.31
C HIS A 342 -3.05 -17.43 1.63
N GLY A 343 -3.08 -17.44 0.30
CA GLY A 343 -3.45 -18.60 -0.51
C GLY A 343 -4.11 -18.24 -1.84
N GLY A 344 -4.02 -16.98 -2.26
CA GLY A 344 -4.72 -16.50 -3.45
C GLY A 344 -6.24 -16.65 -3.32
N VAL A 345 -6.88 -16.99 -4.43
CA VAL A 345 -8.30 -17.35 -4.52
C VAL A 345 -8.54 -18.86 -4.40
N ASP A 346 -7.54 -19.60 -3.91
CA ASP A 346 -7.62 -21.04 -3.70
C ASP A 346 -8.12 -21.36 -2.29
N TYR A 347 -9.38 -21.79 -2.20
CA TYR A 347 -10.06 -22.00 -0.92
C TYR A 347 -9.39 -23.09 -0.08
N GLU A 348 -8.86 -24.15 -0.70
CA GLU A 348 -8.18 -25.21 0.05
C GLU A 348 -6.89 -24.70 0.70
N LEU A 349 -6.11 -23.90 -0.03
CA LEU A 349 -4.90 -23.29 0.50
C LEU A 349 -5.20 -22.25 1.57
N ARG A 350 -6.27 -21.47 1.40
CA ARG A 350 -6.76 -20.53 2.42
C ARG A 350 -7.14 -21.26 3.70
N LYS A 351 -7.88 -22.37 3.62
CA LYS A 351 -8.21 -23.20 4.78
C LYS A 351 -6.96 -23.75 5.46
N GLN A 352 -6.00 -24.28 4.69
CA GLN A 352 -4.72 -24.73 5.25
C GLN A 352 -4.01 -23.62 6.01
N SER A 353 -3.99 -22.40 5.48
CA SER A 353 -3.43 -21.24 6.17
C SER A 353 -4.18 -20.87 7.44
N VAL A 354 -5.51 -20.85 7.42
CA VAL A 354 -6.30 -20.61 8.63
C VAL A 354 -6.01 -21.69 9.67
N ASP A 355 -6.16 -22.96 9.32
CA ASP A 355 -6.00 -24.08 10.26
C ASP A 355 -4.63 -24.05 10.94
N TYR A 356 -3.56 -23.86 10.17
CA TYR A 356 -2.20 -23.83 10.69
C TYR A 356 -1.92 -22.54 11.48
N LEU A 357 -2.06 -21.35 10.87
CA LEU A 357 -1.60 -20.11 11.51
C LEU A 357 -2.42 -19.75 12.74
N THR A 358 -3.71 -20.03 12.74
CA THR A 358 -4.56 -19.75 13.91
C THR A 358 -4.35 -20.73 15.07
N SER A 359 -3.68 -21.86 14.82
CA SER A 359 -3.25 -22.80 15.88
C SER A 359 -1.96 -22.35 16.59
N LEU A 360 -1.30 -21.32 16.08
CA LEU A 360 -0.10 -20.73 16.67
C LEU A 360 -0.46 -19.51 17.56
N PRO A 361 0.41 -19.13 18.50
CA PRO A 361 0.13 -18.07 19.48
C PRO A 361 0.34 -16.66 18.89
N PHE A 362 -0.31 -16.35 17.77
CA PHE A 362 -0.39 -14.98 17.23
C PHE A 362 -1.47 -14.17 17.94
N ASP A 363 -1.28 -12.87 18.06
CA ASP A 363 -2.20 -11.97 18.77
C ASP A 363 -3.38 -11.52 17.90
N GLY A 364 -3.27 -11.64 16.56
CA GLY A 364 -4.29 -11.27 15.60
C GLY A 364 -4.04 -11.86 14.22
N TYR A 365 -4.94 -11.55 13.28
CA TYR A 365 -4.95 -12.18 11.96
C TYR A 365 -5.00 -11.13 10.86
N GLY A 366 -3.93 -11.03 10.08
CA GLY A 366 -3.91 -10.36 8.79
C GLY A 366 -4.52 -11.24 7.70
N ILE A 367 -5.34 -10.65 6.83
CA ILE A 367 -5.89 -11.30 5.64
C ILE A 367 -5.27 -10.59 4.44
N GLY A 368 -4.33 -11.28 3.79
CA GLY A 368 -3.52 -10.72 2.70
C GLY A 368 -3.44 -11.66 1.50
N GLY A 369 -2.44 -11.44 0.65
CA GLY A 369 -2.25 -12.20 -0.58
C GLY A 369 -2.99 -11.62 -1.78
N SER A 370 -3.04 -12.41 -2.86
CA SER A 370 -4.02 -12.20 -3.92
C SER A 370 -5.44 -12.43 -3.35
N LEU A 371 -6.31 -11.43 -3.49
CA LEU A 371 -7.66 -11.38 -2.91
C LEU A 371 -8.76 -11.29 -3.98
N GLY A 372 -8.45 -11.66 -5.22
CA GLY A 372 -9.34 -11.56 -6.39
C GLY A 372 -9.01 -10.40 -7.34
N ASP A 373 -9.54 -10.49 -8.57
CA ASP A 373 -9.42 -9.47 -9.63
C ASP A 373 -10.42 -8.32 -9.43
N GLY A 374 -11.41 -8.51 -8.56
CA GLY A 374 -12.43 -7.52 -8.31
C GLY A 374 -13.09 -7.64 -6.95
N ARG A 375 -14.00 -6.71 -6.70
CA ARG A 375 -14.70 -6.55 -5.42
C ARG A 375 -15.65 -7.71 -5.11
N GLU A 376 -16.27 -8.31 -6.13
CA GLU A 376 -17.14 -9.48 -5.95
C GLU A 376 -16.31 -10.71 -5.53
N GLU A 377 -15.17 -10.97 -6.17
CA GLU A 377 -14.32 -12.12 -5.83
C GLU A 377 -13.70 -11.97 -4.42
N LEU A 378 -13.31 -10.74 -4.05
CA LEU A 378 -12.93 -10.43 -2.66
C LEU A 378 -14.07 -10.76 -1.69
N LYS A 379 -15.29 -10.33 -1.99
CA LYS A 379 -16.46 -10.58 -1.15
C LYS A 379 -16.79 -12.07 -1.04
N ASP A 380 -16.74 -12.81 -2.14
CA ASP A 380 -16.98 -14.26 -2.17
C ASP A 380 -15.94 -15.01 -1.32
N LEU A 381 -14.66 -14.66 -1.49
CA LEU A 381 -13.57 -15.21 -0.71
C LEU A 381 -13.77 -14.94 0.79
N LEU A 382 -14.04 -13.68 1.17
CA LEU A 382 -14.27 -13.33 2.58
C LEU A 382 -15.53 -14.02 3.13
N THR A 383 -16.61 -14.10 2.37
CA THR A 383 -17.85 -14.77 2.80
C THR A 383 -17.60 -16.22 3.16
N TRP A 384 -16.73 -16.89 2.40
CA TRP A 384 -16.35 -18.27 2.67
C TRP A 384 -15.32 -18.42 3.81
N LEU A 385 -14.35 -17.49 3.87
CA LEU A 385 -13.21 -17.57 4.79
C LEU A 385 -13.56 -17.17 6.23
N MET A 386 -14.32 -16.08 6.40
CA MET A 386 -14.53 -15.45 7.69
C MET A 386 -15.22 -16.34 8.75
N PRO A 387 -16.18 -17.23 8.40
CA PRO A 387 -16.77 -18.16 9.36
C PRO A 387 -15.76 -19.04 10.10
N MET A 388 -14.60 -19.33 9.51
CA MET A 388 -13.56 -20.16 10.14
C MET A 388 -12.87 -19.48 11.34
N PHE A 389 -13.02 -18.16 11.47
CA PHE A 389 -12.49 -17.39 12.60
C PHE A 389 -13.47 -17.25 13.76
N GLU A 390 -14.71 -17.76 13.65
CA GLU A 390 -15.69 -17.74 14.75
C GLU A 390 -15.52 -18.93 15.73
N GLU A 391 -14.59 -19.84 15.44
CA GLU A 391 -14.34 -21.02 16.26
C GLU A 391 -13.35 -20.76 17.40
N GLY A 392 -13.75 -21.09 18.64
CA GLY A 392 -12.86 -21.07 19.81
C GLY A 392 -12.17 -19.72 20.04
N ASP A 393 -10.88 -19.76 20.38
CA ASP A 393 -10.09 -18.56 20.70
C ASP A 393 -9.87 -17.64 19.49
N ARG A 394 -10.04 -18.14 18.26
CA ARG A 394 -9.91 -17.34 17.04
C ARG A 394 -10.92 -16.19 17.01
N LYS A 395 -12.08 -16.40 17.64
CA LYS A 395 -13.16 -15.41 17.72
C LYS A 395 -12.71 -14.15 18.43
N PHE A 396 -11.87 -14.28 19.45
CA PHE A 396 -11.47 -13.17 20.34
C PHE A 396 -10.18 -12.48 19.90
N LYS A 397 -9.79 -12.63 18.64
CA LYS A 397 -8.63 -11.98 18.05
C LYS A 397 -9.03 -11.07 16.88
N PRO A 398 -8.37 -9.91 16.73
CA PRO A 398 -8.71 -8.93 15.72
C PRO A 398 -8.30 -9.39 14.32
N ARG A 399 -9.09 -8.99 13.32
CA ARG A 399 -8.89 -9.32 11.91
C ARG A 399 -8.59 -8.07 11.09
N HIS A 400 -7.48 -8.06 10.38
CA HIS A 400 -6.98 -6.92 9.61
C HIS A 400 -6.95 -7.25 8.11
N LEU A 401 -7.73 -6.53 7.29
CA LEU A 401 -7.67 -6.68 5.82
C LEU A 401 -6.54 -5.82 5.25
N LEU A 402 -5.56 -6.45 4.63
CA LEU A 402 -4.33 -5.80 4.18
C LEU A 402 -4.52 -5.13 2.80
N GLY A 403 -4.22 -3.83 2.74
CA GLY A 403 -4.03 -3.06 1.51
C GLY A 403 -5.29 -2.65 0.74
N ILE A 404 -6.48 -3.03 1.19
CA ILE A 404 -7.77 -2.73 0.54
C ILE A 404 -8.69 -2.04 1.53
N ALA A 405 -9.03 -0.78 1.26
CA ALA A 405 -9.92 0.02 2.11
C ALA A 405 -10.56 1.20 1.38
N ASP A 406 -10.94 1.04 0.11
CA ASP A 406 -11.91 1.96 -0.49
C ASP A 406 -13.30 1.75 0.12
N GLU A 407 -14.18 2.76 0.01
CA GLU A 407 -15.49 2.75 0.68
C GLU A 407 -16.34 1.51 0.36
N GLU A 408 -16.36 1.08 -0.90
CA GLU A 408 -17.15 -0.07 -1.32
C GLU A 408 -16.60 -1.38 -0.73
N SER A 409 -15.28 -1.55 -0.76
CA SER A 409 -14.62 -2.69 -0.11
C SER A 409 -14.86 -2.70 1.40
N ILE A 410 -14.81 -1.55 2.08
CA ILE A 410 -15.14 -1.44 3.52
C ILE A 410 -16.57 -1.93 3.78
N ARG A 411 -17.53 -1.42 3.01
CA ARG A 411 -18.95 -1.79 3.16
C ARG A 411 -19.22 -3.27 2.86
N ASN A 412 -18.39 -3.93 2.06
CA ASN A 412 -18.49 -5.36 1.80
C ASN A 412 -17.74 -6.22 2.83
N ALA A 413 -16.63 -5.74 3.37
CA ALA A 413 -15.74 -6.53 4.24
C ALA A 413 -16.14 -6.47 5.71
N VAL A 414 -16.57 -5.31 6.22
CA VAL A 414 -16.95 -5.15 7.63
C VAL A 414 -18.14 -6.05 8.04
N PRO A 415 -19.22 -6.18 7.23
CA PRO A 415 -20.31 -7.12 7.54
C PRO A 415 -19.86 -8.58 7.68
N LEU A 416 -18.69 -8.92 7.15
CA LEU A 416 -18.12 -10.26 7.21
C LEU A 416 -17.20 -10.45 8.44
N GLY A 417 -17.06 -9.43 9.30
CA GLY A 417 -16.32 -9.51 10.55
C GLY A 417 -14.86 -9.05 10.48
N ILE A 418 -14.52 -8.16 9.55
CA ILE A 418 -13.22 -7.48 9.50
C ILE A 418 -13.20 -6.30 10.48
N ASP A 419 -12.15 -6.22 11.30
CA ASP A 419 -12.02 -5.23 12.38
C ASP A 419 -11.17 -4.02 11.99
N THR A 420 -10.20 -4.17 11.10
CA THR A 420 -9.36 -3.04 10.64
C THR A 420 -8.96 -3.21 9.19
N LEU A 421 -8.80 -2.10 8.47
CA LEU A 421 -8.42 -2.09 7.07
C LEU A 421 -7.45 -0.95 6.78
N ASP A 422 -6.38 -1.20 6.02
CA ASP A 422 -5.41 -0.18 5.65
C ASP A 422 -5.45 0.16 4.15
N SER A 423 -5.23 1.44 3.82
CA SER A 423 -4.93 1.83 2.44
C SER A 423 -4.31 3.22 2.34
N CYS A 424 -3.49 3.43 1.31
CA CYS A 424 -3.11 4.79 0.90
C CYS A 424 -4.14 5.47 -0.02
N TYR A 425 -5.29 4.84 -0.28
CA TYR A 425 -6.38 5.35 -1.13
C TYR A 425 -6.76 6.82 -0.86
N PRO A 426 -7.15 7.23 0.37
CA PRO A 426 -7.61 8.61 0.62
C PRO A 426 -6.53 9.67 0.35
N THR A 427 -5.30 9.43 0.81
CA THR A 427 -4.19 10.37 0.57
C THR A 427 -3.74 10.38 -0.89
N ARG A 428 -3.85 9.24 -1.60
CA ARG A 428 -3.58 9.15 -3.03
C ARG A 428 -4.58 9.99 -3.82
N LEU A 429 -5.87 9.89 -3.51
CA LEU A 429 -6.90 10.72 -4.14
C LEU A 429 -6.70 12.21 -3.86
N GLY A 430 -6.42 12.57 -2.60
CA GLY A 430 -6.17 13.95 -2.18
C GLY A 430 -5.01 14.58 -2.94
N ARG A 431 -3.90 13.85 -3.12
CA ARG A 431 -2.75 14.26 -3.95
C ARG A 431 -3.11 14.57 -5.40
N HIS A 432 -4.14 13.92 -5.94
CA HIS A 432 -4.59 14.10 -7.32
C HIS A 432 -5.81 15.02 -7.43
N GLY A 433 -6.21 15.69 -6.33
CA GLY A 433 -7.31 16.65 -6.30
C GLY A 433 -8.69 16.03 -6.37
N THR A 434 -8.81 14.74 -6.03
CA THR A 434 -10.10 14.06 -5.83
C THR A 434 -10.37 13.96 -4.33
N VAL A 435 -11.56 14.38 -3.93
CA VAL A 435 -12.03 14.35 -2.54
C VAL A 435 -13.29 13.50 -2.39
N LEU A 436 -13.40 12.82 -1.25
CA LEU A 436 -14.50 11.93 -0.89
C LEU A 436 -15.60 12.72 -0.17
N THR A 437 -16.87 12.55 -0.52
CA THR A 437 -17.99 13.19 0.18
C THR A 437 -19.15 12.21 0.29
N ARG A 438 -20.13 12.53 1.15
CA ARG A 438 -21.35 11.72 1.30
C ARG A 438 -22.15 11.61 -0.02
N GLY A 439 -21.99 12.58 -0.91
CA GLY A 439 -22.58 12.59 -2.26
C GLY A 439 -21.70 11.99 -3.36
N GLY A 440 -20.63 11.28 -2.99
CA GLY A 440 -19.67 10.69 -3.92
C GLY A 440 -18.42 11.54 -4.14
N THR A 441 -17.62 11.20 -5.14
CA THR A 441 -16.31 11.83 -5.34
C THR A 441 -16.41 13.18 -6.07
N ILE A 442 -15.62 14.16 -5.63
CA ILE A 442 -15.50 15.49 -6.27
C ILE A 442 -14.08 15.69 -6.77
N ARG A 443 -13.93 16.19 -8.00
CA ARG A 443 -12.63 16.61 -8.55
C ARG A 443 -12.45 18.12 -8.44
N LEU A 444 -11.68 18.56 -7.45
CA LEU A 444 -11.44 19.97 -7.12
C LEU A 444 -10.79 20.76 -8.26
N GLN A 445 -10.08 20.09 -9.17
CA GLN A 445 -9.49 20.72 -10.37
C GLN A 445 -10.50 21.14 -11.44
N SER A 446 -11.76 20.74 -11.32
CA SER A 446 -12.80 21.05 -12.31
C SER A 446 -13.13 22.54 -12.32
N GLY A 447 -13.21 23.16 -13.50
CA GLY A 447 -13.52 24.59 -13.67
C GLY A 447 -14.82 25.04 -13.02
N LYS A 448 -15.77 24.12 -12.81
CA LYS A 448 -17.05 24.39 -12.11
C LYS A 448 -16.86 24.92 -10.68
N HIS A 449 -15.70 24.66 -10.07
CA HIS A 449 -15.42 25.06 -8.69
C HIS A 449 -14.84 26.48 -8.57
N ALA A 450 -14.44 27.13 -9.67
CA ALA A 450 -13.77 28.43 -9.65
C ALA A 450 -14.56 29.56 -8.94
N GLN A 451 -15.89 29.44 -8.90
CA GLN A 451 -16.79 30.41 -8.27
C GLN A 451 -17.62 29.79 -7.13
N SER A 452 -17.23 28.61 -6.63
CA SER A 452 -17.88 27.96 -5.48
C SER A 452 -17.46 28.62 -4.15
N PHE A 453 -17.74 29.92 -4.00
CA PHE A 453 -17.39 30.71 -2.83
C PHE A 453 -18.26 30.34 -1.62
N GLY A 454 -17.65 30.20 -0.44
CA GLY A 454 -18.35 29.83 0.79
C GLY A 454 -18.93 28.40 0.80
N VAL A 455 -18.65 27.60 -0.23
CA VAL A 455 -19.09 26.21 -0.33
C VAL A 455 -17.94 25.29 0.09
N PRO A 456 -18.01 24.59 1.23
CA PRO A 456 -16.97 23.66 1.65
C PRO A 456 -16.91 22.41 0.75
N ILE A 457 -15.94 21.52 0.96
CA ILE A 457 -15.88 20.24 0.23
C ILE A 457 -17.15 19.42 0.52
N ASP A 458 -17.53 19.31 1.78
CA ASP A 458 -18.75 18.65 2.26
C ASP A 458 -19.31 19.50 3.40
N SER A 459 -20.61 19.82 3.35
CA SER A 459 -21.27 20.72 4.31
C SER A 459 -21.45 20.11 5.70
N GLU A 460 -21.39 18.78 5.81
CA GLU A 460 -21.59 18.06 7.07
C GLU A 460 -20.25 17.65 7.71
N CYS A 461 -19.15 17.74 6.95
CA CYS A 461 -17.80 17.41 7.41
C CYS A 461 -17.23 18.48 8.35
N GLN A 462 -16.72 18.05 9.49
CA GLN A 462 -16.14 18.91 10.53
C GLN A 462 -14.60 19.01 10.46
N CYS A 463 -13.96 18.51 9.40
CA CYS A 463 -12.51 18.63 9.28
C CYS A 463 -12.07 20.10 9.18
N SER A 464 -10.82 20.35 9.58
CA SER A 464 -10.21 21.69 9.50
C SER A 464 -10.28 22.28 8.09
N THR A 465 -10.19 21.47 7.03
CA THR A 465 -10.31 21.95 5.65
C THR A 465 -11.69 22.53 5.36
N CYS A 466 -12.77 21.81 5.68
CA CYS A 466 -14.14 22.25 5.42
C CYS A 466 -14.56 23.45 6.27
N GLN A 467 -14.00 23.59 7.48
CA GLN A 467 -14.31 24.70 8.37
C GLN A 467 -13.68 26.03 7.94
N HIS A 468 -12.56 25.99 7.19
CA HIS A 468 -11.76 27.20 6.91
C HIS A 468 -11.66 27.55 5.43
N TYR A 469 -11.91 26.60 4.51
CA TYR A 469 -11.68 26.80 3.08
C TYR A 469 -12.89 26.38 2.25
N ASP A 470 -13.15 27.16 1.20
CA ASP A 470 -14.15 26.83 0.19
C ASP A 470 -13.54 26.14 -1.02
N ARG A 471 -14.42 25.54 -1.85
CA ARG A 471 -14.04 24.85 -3.08
C ARG A 471 -13.37 25.77 -4.09
N ALA A 472 -13.67 27.07 -4.10
CA ALA A 472 -13.05 28.03 -5.02
C ALA A 472 -11.58 28.24 -4.71
N TYR A 473 -11.24 28.42 -3.43
CA TYR A 473 -9.85 28.52 -2.98
C TYR A 473 -9.08 27.22 -3.22
N LEU A 474 -9.66 26.07 -2.88
CA LEU A 474 -9.02 24.78 -3.14
C LEU A 474 -8.80 24.54 -4.65
N TRP A 475 -9.77 24.88 -5.50
CA TRP A 475 -9.62 24.84 -6.95
C TRP A 475 -8.44 25.70 -7.41
N HIS A 476 -8.34 26.93 -6.90
CA HIS A 476 -7.25 27.84 -7.21
C HIS A 476 -5.89 27.24 -6.83
N LEU A 477 -5.74 26.73 -5.60
CA LEU A 477 -4.50 26.11 -5.14
C LEU A 477 -4.08 24.93 -6.02
N PHE A 478 -5.02 24.08 -6.43
CA PHE A 478 -4.75 22.99 -7.35
C PHE A 478 -4.37 23.46 -8.76
N LYS A 479 -4.91 24.59 -9.24
CA LYS A 479 -4.51 25.19 -10.53
C LYS A 479 -3.12 25.81 -10.46
N ALA A 480 -2.80 26.43 -9.34
CA ALA A 480 -1.49 27.01 -9.06
C ALA A 480 -0.42 25.94 -8.75
N SER A 481 -0.82 24.67 -8.52
CA SER A 481 0.08 23.59 -8.09
C SER A 481 0.74 23.85 -6.73
N GLU A 482 0.02 24.54 -5.84
CA GLU A 482 0.50 24.83 -4.49
C GLU A 482 0.50 23.55 -3.63
N PRO A 483 1.63 23.20 -2.95
CA PRO A 483 1.73 21.97 -2.17
C PRO A 483 0.65 21.82 -1.09
N ILE A 484 0.22 22.93 -0.49
CA ILE A 484 -0.80 22.94 0.55
C ILE A 484 -2.16 22.40 0.07
N ALA A 485 -2.45 22.46 -1.24
CA ALA A 485 -3.67 21.88 -1.83
C ALA A 485 -3.79 20.38 -1.52
N ILE A 486 -2.65 19.68 -1.61
CA ILE A 486 -2.56 18.24 -1.36
C ILE A 486 -2.86 17.95 0.11
N SER A 487 -2.28 18.74 1.02
CA SER A 487 -2.48 18.60 2.46
C SER A 487 -3.94 18.75 2.83
N LEU A 488 -4.58 19.85 2.41
CA LEU A 488 -5.97 20.16 2.72
C LEU A 488 -6.93 19.08 2.19
N ALA A 489 -6.73 18.62 0.95
CA ALA A 489 -7.54 17.56 0.37
C ALA A 489 -7.32 16.19 1.05
N SER A 490 -6.09 15.90 1.48
CA SER A 490 -5.76 14.64 2.15
C SER A 490 -6.29 14.58 3.58
N ILE A 491 -6.23 15.70 4.33
CA ILE A 491 -6.84 15.82 5.66
C ILE A 491 -8.35 15.55 5.57
N HIS A 492 -9.03 16.19 4.62
CA HIS A 492 -10.45 15.96 4.38
C HIS A 492 -10.77 14.49 4.08
N ASN A 493 -10.01 13.87 3.18
CA ASN A 493 -10.25 12.46 2.83
C ASN A 493 -9.98 11.51 4.01
N ILE A 494 -8.98 11.79 4.84
CA ILE A 494 -8.72 10.99 6.04
C ILE A 494 -9.88 11.13 7.03
N GLN A 495 -10.36 12.36 7.29
CA GLN A 495 -11.53 12.57 8.14
C GLN A 495 -12.73 11.80 7.61
N TYR A 496 -13.00 11.87 6.30
CA TYR A 496 -14.11 11.14 5.69
C TYR A 496 -14.05 9.63 5.99
N MET A 497 -12.87 9.00 5.91
CA MET A 497 -12.72 7.58 6.23
C MET A 497 -12.97 7.30 7.72
N SER A 498 -12.50 8.18 8.61
CA SER A 498 -12.74 8.05 10.06
C SER A 498 -14.23 8.18 10.39
N ASP A 499 -14.91 9.16 9.78
CA ASP A 499 -16.35 9.40 9.96
C ASP A 499 -17.17 8.23 9.40
N LEU A 500 -16.77 7.67 8.25
CA LEU A 500 -17.38 6.48 7.67
C LEU A 500 -17.31 5.30 8.64
N MET A 501 -16.15 5.06 9.26
CA MET A 501 -15.97 3.98 10.23
C MET A 501 -16.77 4.23 11.51
N ALA A 502 -16.87 5.48 11.97
CA ALA A 502 -17.71 5.85 13.10
C ALA A 502 -19.19 5.56 12.82
N GLN A 503 -19.69 5.94 11.64
CA GLN A 503 -21.06 5.63 11.23
C GLN A 503 -21.29 4.12 11.16
N ILE A 504 -20.37 3.36 10.57
CA ILE A 504 -20.49 1.89 10.49
C ILE A 504 -20.52 1.27 11.89
N ARG A 505 -19.71 1.75 12.84
CA ARG A 505 -19.79 1.30 14.24
C ARG A 505 -21.17 1.56 14.83
N GLU A 506 -21.73 2.75 14.64
CA GLU A 506 -23.09 3.07 15.10
C GLU A 506 -24.15 2.17 14.45
N ASP A 507 -24.03 1.90 13.15
CA ASP A 507 -24.93 1.02 12.42
C ASP A 507 -24.88 -0.41 12.96
N ILE A 508 -23.68 -0.92 13.29
CA ILE A 508 -23.50 -2.24 13.91
C ILE A 508 -24.09 -2.27 15.33
N MET A 509 -23.83 -1.24 16.16
CA MET A 509 -24.41 -1.14 17.51
C MET A 509 -25.94 -1.13 17.51
N ASN A 510 -26.56 -0.63 16.44
CA ASN A 510 -28.01 -0.58 16.25
C ASN A 510 -28.56 -1.78 15.45
N ASP A 511 -27.74 -2.81 15.19
CA ASP A 511 -28.09 -3.97 14.36
C ASP A 511 -28.68 -3.57 13.00
N LEU A 512 -28.15 -2.54 12.34
CA LEU A 512 -28.55 -2.14 10.98
C LEU A 512 -27.75 -2.87 9.90
N ILE A 513 -26.52 -3.28 10.23
CA ILE A 513 -25.58 -4.00 9.36
C ILE A 513 -25.18 -5.31 10.01
#